data_AF-A0A812S707-F1
#
_entry.id   AF-A0A812S707-F1
#
_cell.length_a   1.000
_cell.length_b   1.000
_cell.length_c   1.000
_cell.angle_alpha   90.00
_cell.angle_beta   90.00
_cell.angle_gamma   90.00
#
_symmetry.space_group_name_H-M   'P 1'
#
loop_
_entity.id
_entity.type
_entity.pdbx_description
1 polymer ?
#
loop_
_entity_poly.entity_id
_entity_poly.type
_entity_poly.pdbx_seq_one_letter_code
_entity_poly.pdbx_strand_id
1 'polypeptide(L)'
;MLCFFFFFVSPFQSSVSPRQPAPRRALGLGPCVSKPSTPRFDALCQDSDGSHIKGLLINLIHAWWPSLARLPGFLKEFFTPIVKARKGRSETCFYTLPEYEAWKKETENGKGFKIKYYKGLGTSTSKEAKEYFSALESHKMRYRYDGVEDDRAIDLAFNKRRADDRKAWINAYEEGRLVDHTQQEVSYKDFVDKELVLFAKANVTRAIPSMVDGFKPSQRKVLFGCFKRKLRSDVKVAQLVGYVSEQAAYHHGEMALSETIVGMAQDFVGSNNINLLVPQGQFGTRLQGGKDSASARYIYTRLAPITRFLFPASDDPVLEYLSEDGMSIEPRWYCPVIPMVLVNGVEGIGTGWSSSVPNFNPRDIIENLRRWLKKQELKEMTPWFAGFTGSISKSREEGKWEVTGNIRNLGEGKAEITELPVKRWTQDYREILEENLPKGEKKREGPKLLEDYQEYHSEKSVHFELSLSSEGQLHADKDNLEKVFKLRSSISMNNMMLFDADGKIKKYDTPKDILQDFAHVRLKIYETRKAYLLARLTRECEVLSAKARFVKLVIEGRIVIRKRKIADLAQDLRKHGFKALRDLQGEQSEEKEDLLAMPVSCAILSENIRELRSCDASQRGLGQSCLQALL
;
A
#
# COMPACT_ATOMS: atom_id res chain seq x y z
N MET A 1 3.35 -8.52 17.08
CA MET A 1 4.69 -9.06 17.42
C MET A 1 5.24 -8.15 18.50
N LEU A 2 5.17 -8.58 19.78
CA LEU A 2 5.58 -7.78 20.92
C LEU A 2 7.12 -7.64 20.91
N CYS A 3 7.63 -6.42 20.72
CA CYS A 3 9.01 -6.11 21.06
C CYS A 3 9.17 -6.32 22.57
N PHE A 4 10.01 -7.27 22.96
CA PHE A 4 10.32 -7.52 24.36
C PHE A 4 11.12 -6.33 24.91
N PHE A 5 10.49 -5.53 25.78
CA PHE A 5 11.17 -4.59 26.66
C PHE A 5 11.61 -5.34 27.93
N PHE A 6 12.90 -5.59 28.10
CA PHE A 6 13.43 -6.15 29.34
C PHE A 6 13.83 -5.03 30.30
N PHE A 7 12.98 -4.76 31.29
CA PHE A 7 13.36 -3.98 32.46
C PHE A 7 13.86 -4.89 33.58
N PHE A 8 15.18 -4.95 33.80
CA PHE A 8 15.75 -5.56 35.02
C PHE A 8 16.04 -4.49 36.08
N VAL A 9 15.16 -4.36 37.07
CA VAL A 9 15.37 -3.52 38.27
C VAL A 9 16.15 -4.33 39.31
N SER A 10 17.20 -3.74 39.89
CA SER A 10 17.78 -4.18 41.17
C SER A 10 17.62 -3.06 42.21
N PRO A 11 17.48 -3.37 43.52
CA PRO A 11 16.73 -2.54 44.45
C PRO A 11 17.54 -1.35 44.96
N PHE A 12 16.90 -0.18 45.01
CA PHE A 12 17.28 0.89 45.92
C PHE A 12 16.04 1.23 46.75
N GLN A 13 16.13 1.04 48.07
CA GLN A 13 15.11 1.48 49.02
C GLN A 13 15.14 3.00 49.11
N SER A 14 14.16 3.67 48.50
CA SER A 14 13.68 4.96 48.97
C SER A 14 12.18 5.07 48.68
N SER A 15 11.47 5.71 49.61
CA SER A 15 10.01 5.78 49.67
C SER A 15 9.44 6.59 48.49
N VAL A 16 8.97 5.91 47.44
CA VAL A 16 8.24 6.52 46.33
C VAL A 16 6.75 6.20 46.42
N SER A 17 5.93 7.25 46.49
CA SER A 17 4.46 7.22 46.49
C SER A 17 3.89 6.43 45.30
N PRO A 18 2.79 5.66 45.47
CA PRO A 18 2.31 4.68 44.48
C PRO A 18 1.71 5.27 43.19
N ARG A 19 1.61 6.60 43.04
CA ARG A 19 0.95 7.27 41.90
C ARG A 19 1.92 7.87 40.87
N GLN A 20 2.76 7.05 40.22
CA GLN A 20 3.54 7.48 39.05
C GLN A 20 3.44 6.48 37.88
N PRO A 21 3.44 6.95 36.62
CA PRO A 21 3.31 6.10 35.44
C PRO A 21 4.52 5.17 35.21
N ALA A 22 4.26 3.98 34.65
CA ALA A 22 5.17 2.83 34.54
C ALA A 22 6.61 3.07 34.04
N PRO A 23 6.92 3.91 33.03
CA PRO A 23 8.29 4.06 32.53
C PRO A 23 9.25 4.71 33.56
N ARG A 24 8.72 5.49 34.51
CA ARG A 24 9.53 6.20 35.52
C ARG A 24 10.13 5.28 36.58
N ARG A 25 9.44 4.18 36.91
CA ARG A 25 9.88 3.23 37.95
C ARG A 25 11.12 2.45 37.55
N ALA A 26 11.26 2.12 36.27
CA ALA A 26 12.30 1.20 35.86
C ALA A 26 13.68 1.84 35.72
N LEU A 27 13.74 3.13 35.36
CA LEU A 27 14.99 3.91 35.34
C LEU A 27 15.29 4.58 36.70
N GLY A 28 14.36 4.56 37.66
CA GLY A 28 14.51 5.25 38.96
C GLY A 28 14.56 6.77 38.83
N LEU A 29 14.10 7.33 37.71
CA LEU A 29 14.19 8.77 37.41
C LEU A 29 12.94 9.52 37.86
N GLY A 30 13.11 10.47 38.79
CA GLY A 30 12.11 11.47 39.15
C GLY A 30 12.12 12.68 38.19
N PRO A 31 11.20 13.66 38.35
CA PRO A 31 11.17 14.88 37.53
C PRO A 31 12.41 15.78 37.68
N CYS A 32 13.18 15.63 38.76
CA CYS A 32 14.46 16.33 38.97
C CYS A 32 15.53 15.27 39.25
N VAL A 33 16.46 15.04 38.31
CA VAL A 33 17.60 14.14 38.50
C VAL A 33 18.88 14.83 38.02
N SER A 34 19.89 14.86 38.88
CA SER A 34 21.20 15.49 38.63
C SER A 34 22.38 14.52 38.68
N LYS A 35 22.17 13.22 38.95
CA LYS A 35 23.23 12.21 38.96
C LYS A 35 22.77 10.88 38.33
N PRO A 36 23.53 10.30 37.38
CA PRO A 36 23.17 9.03 36.77
C PRO A 36 23.62 7.84 37.64
N SER A 37 22.78 6.80 37.71
CA SER A 37 23.21 5.42 37.92
C SER A 37 23.12 4.66 36.59
N THR A 38 23.84 3.54 36.51
CA THR A 38 24.26 2.78 35.32
C THR A 38 23.22 2.72 34.17
N PRO A 39 23.60 3.04 32.91
CA PRO A 39 22.69 2.95 31.77
C PRO A 39 22.38 1.49 31.43
N ARG A 40 21.11 1.21 31.12
CA ARG A 40 20.65 -0.05 30.53
C ARG A 40 20.64 0.07 29.02
N PHE A 41 20.97 -1.02 28.35
CA PHE A 41 21.00 -1.11 26.90
C PHE A 41 19.66 -1.62 26.38
N ASP A 42 19.06 -0.88 25.45
CA ASP A 42 17.93 -1.35 24.64
C ASP A 42 18.44 -1.66 23.23
N ALA A 43 18.15 -2.87 22.74
CA ALA A 43 18.42 -3.25 21.35
C ALA A 43 17.15 -3.05 20.52
N LEU A 44 17.23 -2.25 19.46
CA LEU A 44 16.12 -1.94 18.56
C LEU A 44 16.41 -2.48 17.16
N CYS A 45 15.37 -2.82 16.41
CA CYS A 45 15.50 -3.19 15.00
C CYS A 45 16.13 -2.04 14.20
N GLN A 46 16.92 -2.37 13.19
CA GLN A 46 17.57 -1.41 12.29
C GLN A 46 16.73 -1.09 11.05
N ASP A 47 15.41 -1.19 11.17
CA ASP A 47 14.47 -0.74 10.15
C ASP A 47 14.07 0.73 10.40
N SER A 48 13.40 1.33 9.41
CA SER A 48 12.94 2.72 9.50
C SER A 48 12.07 2.97 10.74
N ASP A 49 11.25 1.98 11.12
CA ASP A 49 10.37 2.09 12.29
C ASP A 49 11.19 2.03 13.61
N GLY A 50 12.29 1.27 13.63
CA GLY A 50 13.28 1.30 14.69
C GLY A 50 13.92 2.67 14.89
N SER A 51 14.31 3.36 13.81
CA SER A 51 14.84 4.74 13.87
C SER A 51 13.82 5.72 14.47
N HIS A 52 12.52 5.55 14.18
CA HIS A 52 11.47 6.34 14.83
C HIS A 52 11.39 6.10 16.34
N ILE A 53 11.50 4.84 16.78
CA ILE A 53 11.51 4.51 18.21
C ILE A 53 12.72 5.14 18.92
N LYS A 54 13.92 5.04 18.30
CA LYS A 54 15.12 5.74 18.80
C LYS A 54 14.86 7.23 18.97
N GLY A 55 14.29 7.87 17.94
CA GLY A 55 13.94 9.29 17.97
C GLY A 55 12.91 9.65 19.05
N LEU A 56 11.87 8.83 19.26
CA LEU A 56 10.89 9.04 20.32
C LEU A 56 11.51 8.92 21.71
N LEU A 57 12.46 7.99 21.91
CA LEU A 57 13.19 7.84 23.16
C LEU A 57 14.11 9.05 23.41
N ILE A 58 14.82 9.51 22.38
CA ILE A 58 15.64 10.72 22.43
C ILE A 58 14.76 11.92 22.79
N ASN A 59 13.61 12.09 22.13
CA ASN A 59 12.66 13.17 22.42
C ASN A 59 12.10 13.11 23.84
N LEU A 60 11.79 11.91 24.34
CA LEU A 60 11.32 11.72 25.72
C LEU A 60 12.37 12.20 26.74
N ILE A 61 13.62 11.78 26.55
CA ILE A 61 14.73 12.14 27.43
C ILE A 61 15.06 13.62 27.29
N HIS A 62 15.06 14.16 26.08
CA HIS A 62 15.26 15.58 25.82
C HIS A 62 14.19 16.46 26.47
N ALA A 63 12.90 16.08 26.34
CA ALA A 63 11.79 16.87 26.86
C ALA A 63 11.70 16.86 28.39
N TRP A 64 12.07 15.75 29.04
CA TRP A 64 11.94 15.61 30.50
C TRP A 64 13.25 15.82 31.25
N TRP A 65 14.38 15.42 30.67
CA TRP A 65 15.71 15.51 31.26
C TRP A 65 16.77 16.00 30.26
N PRO A 66 16.71 17.28 29.81
CA PRO A 66 17.68 17.82 28.86
C PRO A 66 19.13 17.69 29.33
N SER A 67 19.38 17.77 30.64
CA SER A 67 20.71 17.57 31.24
C SER A 67 21.27 16.17 30.97
N LEU A 68 20.43 15.13 30.94
CA LEU A 68 20.87 13.76 30.65
C LEU A 68 21.20 13.56 29.18
N ALA A 69 20.42 14.17 28.27
CA ALA A 69 20.70 14.11 26.83
C ALA A 69 22.05 14.77 26.48
N ARG A 70 22.47 15.79 27.26
CA ARG A 70 23.75 16.49 27.11
C ARG A 70 24.95 15.74 27.67
N LEU A 71 24.74 14.71 28.50
CA LEU A 71 25.85 13.95 29.07
C LEU A 71 26.48 13.04 28.00
N PRO A 72 27.80 13.16 27.75
CA PRO A 72 28.47 12.38 26.71
C PRO A 72 28.40 10.89 27.04
N GLY A 73 27.92 10.09 26.09
CA GLY A 73 27.84 8.65 26.23
C GLY A 73 26.76 8.15 27.19
N PHE A 74 25.79 8.99 27.60
CA PHE A 74 24.60 8.53 28.32
C PHE A 74 23.71 7.69 27.40
N LEU A 75 23.38 8.22 26.22
CA LEU A 75 22.67 7.50 25.18
C LEU A 75 23.63 6.75 24.27
N LYS A 76 23.31 5.47 24.05
CA LYS A 76 24.07 4.55 23.22
C LYS A 76 23.09 3.75 22.39
N GLU A 77 23.51 3.44 21.18
CA GLU A 77 22.80 2.57 20.27
C GLU A 77 23.61 1.29 20.05
N PHE A 78 22.88 0.19 19.96
CA PHE A 78 23.41 -1.07 19.45
C PHE A 78 22.83 -1.33 18.06
N PHE A 79 23.70 -1.56 17.08
CA PHE A 79 23.30 -1.77 15.69
C PHE A 79 23.79 -3.12 15.15
N THR A 80 23.01 -3.68 14.22
CA THR A 80 23.25 -4.98 13.60
C THR A 80 23.21 -4.84 12.08
N PRO A 81 23.94 -5.67 11.33
CA PRO A 81 23.93 -5.59 9.87
C PRO A 81 22.53 -5.87 9.30
N ILE A 82 22.14 -5.13 8.27
CA ILE A 82 20.86 -5.26 7.55
C ILE A 82 20.96 -6.34 6.46
N VAL A 83 22.12 -6.45 5.81
CA VAL A 83 22.36 -7.46 4.77
C VAL A 83 23.68 -8.17 5.01
N LYS A 84 23.68 -9.49 4.86
CA LYS A 84 24.92 -10.28 4.82
C LYS A 84 25.05 -10.98 3.48
N ALA A 85 26.19 -10.80 2.82
CA ALA A 85 26.55 -11.52 1.60
C ALA A 85 27.66 -12.53 1.91
N ARG A 86 27.42 -13.80 1.60
CA ARG A 86 28.37 -14.88 1.88
C ARG A 86 28.80 -15.63 0.63
N LYS A 87 30.11 -15.82 0.45
CA LYS A 87 30.69 -16.65 -0.62
C LYS A 87 31.74 -17.60 -0.03
N GLY A 88 31.34 -18.86 0.16
CA GLY A 88 32.18 -19.85 0.85
C GLY A 88 32.44 -19.47 2.31
N ARG A 89 33.70 -19.13 2.62
CA ARG A 89 34.15 -18.70 3.96
C ARG A 89 34.18 -17.18 4.16
N SER A 90 34.13 -16.38 3.10
CA SER A 90 34.04 -14.92 3.24
C SER A 90 32.60 -14.49 3.49
N GLU A 91 32.43 -13.62 4.48
CA GLU A 91 31.17 -12.96 4.83
C GLU A 91 31.41 -11.45 4.84
N THR A 92 30.58 -10.72 4.11
CA THR A 92 30.56 -9.26 4.08
C THR A 92 29.24 -8.79 4.67
N CYS A 93 29.32 -7.91 5.64
CA CYS A 93 28.18 -7.35 6.36
C CYS A 93 27.96 -5.91 5.93
N PHE A 94 26.71 -5.55 5.64
CA PHE A 94 26.30 -4.21 5.27
C PHE A 94 25.33 -3.67 6.31
N TYR A 95 25.54 -2.44 6.74
CA TYR A 95 24.71 -1.80 7.79
C TYR A 95 23.66 -0.87 7.20
N THR A 96 23.78 -0.49 5.94
CA THR A 96 22.77 0.30 5.22
C THR A 96 22.44 -0.35 3.88
N LEU A 97 21.19 -0.18 3.40
CA LEU A 97 20.78 -0.69 2.10
C LEU A 97 21.54 -0.04 0.93
N PRO A 98 21.81 1.28 0.92
CA PRO A 98 22.54 1.90 -0.19
C PRO A 98 24.00 1.42 -0.31
N GLU A 99 24.67 1.12 0.81
CA GLU A 99 26.01 0.50 0.81
C GLU A 99 25.98 -0.87 0.13
N TYR A 100 24.97 -1.70 0.46
CA TYR A 100 24.76 -2.99 -0.18
C TYR A 100 24.46 -2.86 -1.68
N GLU A 101 23.61 -1.90 -2.08
CA GLU A 101 23.27 -1.69 -3.50
C GLU A 101 24.47 -1.17 -4.31
N ALA A 102 25.31 -0.32 -3.73
CA ALA A 102 26.57 0.10 -4.35
C ALA A 102 27.51 -1.10 -4.56
N TRP A 103 27.73 -1.90 -3.52
CA TRP A 103 28.52 -3.13 -3.61
C TRP A 103 27.97 -4.12 -4.64
N LYS A 104 26.64 -4.26 -4.72
CA LYS A 104 25.97 -5.15 -5.66
C LYS A 104 26.20 -4.72 -7.11
N LYS A 105 26.17 -3.42 -7.40
CA LYS A 105 26.48 -2.86 -8.73
C LYS A 105 27.94 -3.14 -9.13
N GLU A 106 28.87 -3.05 -8.18
CA GLU A 106 30.30 -3.31 -8.41
C GLU A 106 30.61 -4.81 -8.59
N THR A 107 29.78 -5.70 -8.04
CA THR A 107 30.06 -7.15 -7.95
C THR A 107 29.16 -7.99 -8.86
N GLU A 108 28.99 -7.63 -10.14
CA GLU A 108 28.13 -8.34 -11.11
C GLU A 108 26.74 -8.74 -10.53
N ASN A 109 26.06 -7.82 -9.84
CA ASN A 109 24.79 -8.06 -9.15
C ASN A 109 24.81 -9.13 -8.03
N GLY A 110 25.97 -9.38 -7.43
CA GLY A 110 26.15 -10.34 -6.34
C GLY A 110 26.13 -11.81 -6.80
N LYS A 111 26.41 -12.06 -8.08
CA LYS A 111 26.35 -13.41 -8.66
C LYS A 111 27.30 -14.37 -7.93
N GLY A 112 26.73 -15.47 -7.43
CA GLY A 112 27.46 -16.49 -6.65
C GLY A 112 27.63 -16.19 -5.16
N PHE A 113 27.09 -15.08 -4.65
CA PHE A 113 26.95 -14.82 -3.22
C PHE A 113 25.57 -15.28 -2.73
N LYS A 114 25.53 -15.87 -1.55
CA LYS A 114 24.28 -16.10 -0.82
C LYS A 114 23.97 -14.85 0.00
N ILE A 115 22.94 -14.13 -0.40
CA ILE A 115 22.48 -12.90 0.24
C ILE A 115 21.39 -13.25 1.25
N LYS A 116 21.47 -12.70 2.45
CA LYS A 116 20.43 -12.82 3.49
C LYS A 116 20.14 -11.45 4.09
N TYR A 117 18.85 -11.10 4.14
CA TYR A 117 18.34 -9.86 4.70
C TYR A 117 17.95 -10.06 6.18
N TYR A 118 18.31 -9.10 7.03
CA TYR A 118 18.15 -9.10 8.49
C TYR A 118 17.31 -7.88 8.90
N LYS A 119 16.03 -7.85 8.49
CA LYS A 119 15.12 -6.71 8.77
C LYS A 119 14.68 -6.66 10.24
N GLY A 120 14.59 -7.80 10.93
CA GLY A 120 14.25 -7.88 12.35
C GLY A 120 15.32 -8.57 13.18
N LEU A 121 15.51 -8.14 14.43
CA LEU A 121 16.49 -8.72 15.36
C LEU A 121 16.31 -10.23 15.58
N GLY A 122 15.07 -10.73 15.50
CA GLY A 122 14.76 -12.16 15.60
C GLY A 122 15.32 -13.03 14.46
N THR A 123 15.83 -12.43 13.39
CA THR A 123 16.46 -13.15 12.27
C THR A 123 17.86 -13.66 12.61
N SER A 124 18.51 -13.02 13.59
CA SER A 124 19.85 -13.35 14.06
C SER A 124 19.82 -14.54 15.00
N THR A 125 20.70 -15.51 14.75
CA THR A 125 20.85 -16.67 15.63
C THR A 125 21.55 -16.31 16.93
N SER A 126 21.40 -17.12 17.98
CA SER A 126 22.11 -16.92 19.24
C SER A 126 23.64 -16.96 19.08
N LYS A 127 24.14 -17.66 18.05
CA LYS A 127 25.57 -17.69 17.72
C LYS A 127 26.03 -16.33 17.18
N GLU A 128 25.31 -15.78 16.20
CA GLU A 128 25.58 -14.44 15.65
C GLU A 128 25.44 -13.38 16.74
N ALA A 129 24.45 -13.49 17.63
CA ALA A 129 24.32 -12.58 18.75
C ALA A 129 25.57 -12.58 19.64
N LYS A 130 26.09 -13.78 20.00
CA LYS A 130 27.35 -13.89 20.76
C LYS A 130 28.52 -13.27 20.02
N GLU A 131 28.61 -13.43 18.69
CA GLU A 131 29.62 -12.79 17.86
C GLU A 131 29.51 -11.26 17.93
N TYR A 132 28.29 -10.69 17.83
CA TYR A 132 28.07 -9.25 17.99
C TYR A 132 28.44 -8.74 19.38
N PHE A 133 28.08 -9.45 20.44
CA PHE A 133 28.44 -9.08 21.81
C PHE A 133 29.94 -9.26 22.09
N SER A 134 30.61 -10.21 21.45
CA SER A 134 32.07 -10.35 21.53
C SER A 134 32.79 -9.19 20.84
N ALA A 135 32.18 -8.63 19.80
CA ALA A 135 32.63 -7.44 19.07
C ALA A 135 31.76 -6.21 19.39
N LEU A 136 31.42 -6.00 20.67
CA LEU A 136 30.48 -4.96 21.09
C LEU A 136 30.92 -3.55 20.66
N GLU A 137 32.22 -3.26 20.72
CA GLU A 137 32.74 -1.92 20.38
C GLU A 137 32.60 -1.58 18.88
N SER A 138 32.45 -2.58 17.99
CA SER A 138 32.16 -2.33 16.57
C SER A 138 30.67 -2.32 16.23
N HIS A 139 29.80 -2.65 17.18
CA HIS A 139 28.34 -2.68 17.03
C HIS A 139 27.64 -1.66 17.93
N LYS A 140 28.41 -0.73 18.51
CA LYS A 140 27.93 0.26 19.47
C LYS A 140 28.29 1.66 18.98
N MET A 141 27.28 2.53 18.95
CA MET A 141 27.44 3.94 18.63
C MET A 141 27.01 4.78 19.84
N ARG A 142 27.72 5.88 20.11
CA ARG A 142 27.40 6.81 21.19
C ARG A 142 26.78 8.08 20.62
N TYR A 143 25.76 8.60 21.29
CA TYR A 143 25.24 9.92 20.94
C TYR A 143 26.08 11.02 21.60
N ARG A 144 26.47 12.01 20.80
CA ARG A 144 27.18 13.21 21.24
C ARG A 144 26.28 14.44 21.10
N TYR A 145 26.34 15.31 22.09
CA TYR A 145 25.65 16.60 22.07
C TYR A 145 26.62 17.70 21.64
N ASP A 146 26.37 18.31 20.48
CA ASP A 146 27.22 19.32 19.84
C ASP A 146 26.69 20.75 20.01
N GLY A 147 25.60 20.95 20.75
CA GLY A 147 25.08 22.27 21.14
C GLY A 147 23.61 22.50 20.79
N VAL A 148 23.23 23.78 20.68
CA VAL A 148 21.82 24.21 20.49
C VAL A 148 21.20 23.69 19.18
N GLU A 149 22.02 23.38 18.18
CA GLU A 149 21.55 22.82 16.91
C GLU A 149 20.94 21.43 17.07
N ASP A 150 21.41 20.63 18.03
CA ASP A 150 20.80 19.33 18.37
C ASP A 150 19.43 19.53 19.01
N ASP A 151 19.31 20.47 19.95
CA ASP A 151 18.03 20.84 20.58
C ASP A 151 17.01 21.26 19.51
N ARG A 152 17.43 22.06 18.52
CA ARG A 152 16.61 22.52 17.40
C ARG A 152 16.19 21.39 16.46
N ALA A 153 17.08 20.43 16.21
CA ALA A 153 16.80 19.27 15.35
C ALA A 153 15.77 18.32 16.00
N ILE A 154 15.90 18.07 17.30
CA ILE A 154 14.93 17.25 18.05
C ILE A 154 13.56 17.95 18.10
N ASP A 155 13.54 19.26 18.39
CA ASP A 155 12.30 20.05 18.38
C ASP A 155 11.64 20.06 16.99
N LEU A 156 12.41 20.23 15.91
CA LEU A 156 11.91 20.15 14.53
C LEU A 156 11.21 18.82 14.26
N ALA A 157 11.81 17.71 14.67
CA ALA A 157 11.30 16.37 14.41
C ALA A 157 9.98 16.07 15.14
N PHE A 158 9.83 16.50 16.40
CA PHE A 158 8.74 16.03 17.27
C PHE A 158 7.72 17.10 17.69
N ASN A 159 8.01 18.38 17.49
CA ASN A 159 7.08 19.45 17.86
C ASN A 159 5.88 19.50 16.91
N LYS A 160 4.67 19.33 17.46
CA LYS A 160 3.42 19.32 16.69
C LYS A 160 3.17 20.60 15.90
N ARG A 161 3.70 21.75 16.35
CA ARG A 161 3.50 23.07 15.71
C ARG A 161 4.40 23.30 14.49
N ARG A 162 5.45 22.49 14.29
CA ARG A 162 6.46 22.67 13.24
C ARG A 162 6.22 21.78 12.01
N ALA A 163 4.96 21.61 11.63
CA ALA A 163 4.60 20.72 10.51
C ALA A 163 5.17 21.21 9.17
N ASP A 164 5.13 22.52 8.89
CA ASP A 164 5.64 23.08 7.64
C ASP A 164 7.18 23.02 7.57
N ASP A 165 7.87 23.26 8.69
CA ASP A 165 9.33 23.09 8.76
C ASP A 165 9.73 21.64 8.44
N ARG A 166 8.98 20.64 8.92
CA ARG A 166 9.23 19.23 8.57
C ARG A 166 9.05 18.95 7.08
N LYS A 167 8.11 19.64 6.40
CA LYS A 167 7.95 19.50 4.95
C LYS A 167 9.20 19.99 4.22
N ALA A 168 9.71 21.16 4.60
CA ALA A 168 10.94 21.72 4.03
C ALA A 168 12.15 20.80 4.30
N TRP A 169 12.28 20.31 5.53
CA TRP A 169 13.33 19.38 5.95
C TRP A 169 13.33 18.06 5.15
N ILE A 170 12.16 17.45 4.98
CA ILE A 170 12.02 16.19 4.23
C ILE A 170 12.31 16.40 2.74
N ASN A 171 11.90 17.54 2.17
CA ASN A 171 12.16 17.88 0.78
C ASN A 171 13.63 18.26 0.50
N ALA A 172 14.33 18.80 1.50
CA ALA A 172 15.74 19.17 1.41
C ALA A 172 16.71 17.98 1.53
N TYR A 173 16.20 16.77 1.82
CA TYR A 173 17.04 15.59 1.97
C TYR A 173 17.58 15.08 0.62
N GLU A 174 18.90 15.05 0.51
CA GLU A 174 19.63 14.48 -0.63
C GLU A 174 19.88 12.98 -0.44
N GLU A 175 19.59 12.18 -1.46
CA GLU A 175 19.80 10.73 -1.42
C GLU A 175 21.29 10.39 -1.27
N GLY A 176 21.60 9.46 -0.36
CA GLY A 176 22.97 9.04 -0.06
C GLY A 176 23.58 9.71 1.18
N ARG A 177 22.92 10.73 1.76
CA ARG A 177 23.34 11.31 3.05
C ARG A 177 22.90 10.41 4.20
N LEU A 178 23.73 9.43 4.55
CA LEU A 178 23.47 8.41 5.56
C LEU A 178 24.38 8.57 6.79
N VAL A 179 23.97 7.97 7.90
CA VAL A 179 24.83 7.82 9.08
C VAL A 179 25.94 6.81 8.76
N ASP A 180 27.18 7.23 9.01
CA ASP A 180 28.35 6.38 8.85
C ASP A 180 28.50 5.48 10.09
N HIS A 181 28.16 4.20 9.92
CA HIS A 181 28.20 3.20 10.97
C HIS A 181 29.61 2.70 11.31
N THR A 182 30.64 3.17 10.60
CA THR A 182 32.04 2.92 10.97
C THR A 182 32.51 3.82 12.12
N GLN A 183 31.81 4.93 12.35
CA GLN A 183 32.13 5.88 13.41
C GLN A 183 31.57 5.39 14.76
N GLN A 184 32.28 5.69 15.84
CA GLN A 184 31.84 5.34 17.19
C GLN A 184 30.87 6.36 17.82
N GLU A 185 30.70 7.52 17.20
CA GLU A 185 29.88 8.61 17.71
C GLU A 185 29.03 9.23 16.61
N VAL A 186 27.81 9.65 16.96
CA VAL A 186 26.90 10.38 16.08
C VAL A 186 26.28 11.55 16.86
N SER A 187 26.14 12.71 16.22
CA SER A 187 25.42 13.83 16.83
C SER A 187 23.91 13.64 16.71
N TYR A 188 23.13 14.24 17.63
CA TYR A 188 21.67 14.15 17.52
C TYR A 188 21.15 14.76 16.23
N LYS A 189 21.76 15.87 15.78
CA LYS A 189 21.45 16.48 14.48
C LYS A 189 21.69 15.53 13.33
N ASP A 190 22.84 14.84 13.29
CA ASP A 190 23.14 13.89 12.22
C ASP A 190 22.20 12.69 12.25
N PHE A 191 21.85 12.18 13.43
CA PHE A 191 20.83 11.15 13.57
C PHE A 191 19.48 11.62 12.99
N VAL A 192 19.03 12.83 13.33
CA VAL A 192 17.78 13.38 12.80
C VAL A 192 17.88 13.51 11.27
N ASP A 193 18.88 14.21 10.75
CA ASP A 193 18.99 14.59 9.35
C ASP A 193 19.46 13.49 8.40
N LYS A 194 20.03 12.40 8.91
CA LYS A 194 20.58 11.31 8.09
C LYS A 194 19.87 9.97 8.29
N GLU A 195 19.20 9.76 9.43
CA GLU A 195 18.51 8.51 9.76
C GLU A 195 17.01 8.71 9.98
N LEU A 196 16.60 9.59 10.89
CA LEU A 196 15.17 9.81 11.19
C LEU A 196 14.38 10.36 10.00
N VAL A 197 15.02 11.15 9.15
CA VAL A 197 14.43 11.64 7.90
C VAL A 197 14.03 10.51 6.94
N LEU A 198 14.75 9.37 6.95
CA LEU A 198 14.40 8.20 6.13
C LEU A 198 13.10 7.58 6.58
N PHE A 199 12.89 7.50 7.90
CA PHE A 199 11.59 7.13 8.47
C PHE A 199 10.50 8.13 8.07
N ALA A 200 10.77 9.43 8.19
CA ALA A 200 9.78 10.44 7.84
C ALA A 200 9.36 10.33 6.36
N LYS A 201 10.32 10.15 5.44
CA LYS A 201 10.05 9.87 4.01
C LYS A 201 9.23 8.59 3.84
N ALA A 202 9.66 7.48 4.44
CA ALA A 202 8.97 6.19 4.34
C ALA A 202 7.53 6.26 4.89
N ASN A 203 7.32 6.96 6.00
CA ASN A 203 6.00 7.17 6.60
C ASN A 203 5.07 7.92 5.65
N VAL A 204 5.56 8.98 5.01
CA VAL A 204 4.79 9.75 4.04
C VAL A 204 4.45 8.90 2.81
N THR A 205 5.41 8.13 2.28
CA THR A 205 5.19 7.18 1.17
C THR A 205 4.17 6.10 1.50
N ARG A 206 4.14 5.60 2.74
CA ARG A 206 3.15 4.59 3.18
C ARG A 206 1.77 5.19 3.45
N ALA A 207 1.70 6.46 3.86
CA ALA A 207 0.48 7.12 4.30
C ALA A 207 -0.29 7.81 3.17
N ILE A 208 0.41 8.46 2.24
CA ILE A 208 -0.18 9.24 1.15
C ILE A 208 -0.20 8.39 -0.13
N PRO A 209 -1.35 8.26 -0.81
CA PRO A 209 -1.42 7.45 -2.04
C PRO A 209 -0.88 8.19 -3.26
N SER A 210 -0.74 7.47 -4.37
CA SER A 210 -0.53 8.06 -5.69
C SER A 210 -1.84 8.56 -6.30
N MET A 211 -1.80 9.68 -7.01
CA MET A 211 -2.95 10.16 -7.79
C MET A 211 -3.31 9.21 -8.94
N VAL A 212 -2.40 8.35 -9.39
CA VAL A 212 -2.59 7.52 -10.60
C VAL A 212 -3.55 6.37 -10.32
N ASP A 213 -3.24 5.55 -9.32
CA ASP A 213 -4.08 4.42 -8.92
C ASP A 213 -4.92 4.67 -7.67
N GLY A 214 -4.67 5.76 -6.93
CA GLY A 214 -5.31 6.01 -5.65
C GLY A 214 -4.86 5.07 -4.54
N PHE A 215 -3.76 4.32 -4.72
CA PHE A 215 -3.31 3.33 -3.75
C PHE A 215 -2.15 3.81 -2.89
N LYS A 216 -2.22 3.39 -1.63
CA LYS A 216 -1.05 3.23 -0.76
C LYS A 216 -0.26 1.98 -1.19
N PRO A 217 1.05 1.90 -0.91
CA PRO A 217 1.87 0.74 -1.28
C PRO A 217 1.28 -0.61 -0.84
N SER A 218 0.71 -0.70 0.38
CA SER A 218 0.08 -1.92 0.88
C SER A 218 -1.08 -2.41 0.01
N GLN A 219 -1.93 -1.49 -0.45
CA GLN A 219 -3.07 -1.82 -1.32
C GLN A 219 -2.58 -2.28 -2.70
N ARG A 220 -1.51 -1.65 -3.20
CA ARG A 220 -0.87 -2.02 -4.47
C ARG A 220 -0.24 -3.41 -4.43
N LYS A 221 0.45 -3.75 -3.34
CA LYS A 221 1.01 -5.08 -3.06
C LYS A 221 -0.09 -6.16 -3.04
N VAL A 222 -1.21 -5.90 -2.38
CA VAL A 222 -2.38 -6.79 -2.38
C VAL A 222 -2.89 -7.01 -3.81
N LEU A 223 -3.09 -5.95 -4.57
CA LEU A 223 -3.60 -6.06 -5.93
C LEU A 223 -2.63 -6.79 -6.86
N PHE A 224 -1.33 -6.53 -6.74
CA PHE A 224 -0.27 -7.25 -7.46
C PHE A 224 -0.31 -8.76 -7.17
N GLY A 225 -0.40 -9.16 -5.90
CA GLY A 225 -0.53 -10.58 -5.55
C GLY A 225 -1.80 -11.20 -6.14
N CYS A 226 -2.93 -10.50 -6.10
CA CYS A 226 -4.19 -10.97 -6.70
C CYS A 226 -4.08 -11.15 -8.21
N PHE A 227 -3.37 -10.25 -8.89
CA PHE A 227 -3.12 -10.27 -10.33
C PHE A 227 -2.18 -11.40 -10.74
N LYS A 228 -1.07 -11.57 -10.01
CA LYS A 228 -0.09 -12.64 -10.20
C LYS A 228 -0.73 -14.03 -10.03
N ARG A 229 -1.58 -14.19 -9.00
CA ARG A 229 -2.31 -15.43 -8.73
C ARG A 229 -3.49 -15.69 -9.69
N LYS A 230 -3.91 -14.68 -10.48
CA LYS A 230 -5.14 -14.71 -11.28
C LYS A 230 -6.35 -15.11 -10.43
N LEU A 231 -6.56 -14.41 -9.32
CA LEU A 231 -7.52 -14.76 -8.27
C LEU A 231 -9.00 -14.68 -8.72
N ARG A 232 -9.47 -15.72 -9.41
CA ARG A 232 -10.85 -15.85 -9.91
C ARG A 232 -11.79 -16.56 -8.95
N SER A 233 -11.28 -17.54 -8.21
CA SER A 233 -12.01 -18.29 -7.20
C SER A 233 -11.81 -17.71 -5.81
N ASP A 234 -12.77 -17.96 -4.92
CA ASP A 234 -12.69 -17.53 -3.53
C ASP A 234 -11.50 -18.17 -2.80
N VAL A 235 -10.78 -17.35 -2.04
CA VAL A 235 -9.68 -17.78 -1.17
C VAL A 235 -9.87 -17.18 0.22
N LYS A 236 -9.45 -17.90 1.27
CA LYS A 236 -9.46 -17.33 2.62
C LYS A 236 -8.54 -16.11 2.68
N VAL A 237 -8.98 -15.05 3.36
CA VAL A 237 -8.16 -13.83 3.51
C VAL A 237 -6.82 -14.15 4.16
N ALA A 238 -6.78 -15.00 5.19
CA ALA A 238 -5.52 -15.42 5.82
C ALA A 238 -4.54 -16.11 4.85
N GLN A 239 -5.04 -16.90 3.89
CA GLN A 239 -4.20 -17.52 2.87
C GLN A 239 -3.71 -16.51 1.84
N LEU A 240 -4.54 -15.53 1.50
CA LEU A 240 -4.16 -14.44 0.60
C LEU A 240 -3.08 -13.55 1.24
N VAL A 241 -3.18 -13.27 2.53
CA VAL A 241 -2.18 -12.52 3.30
C VAL A 241 -0.81 -13.19 3.21
N GLY A 242 -0.72 -14.50 3.48
CA GLY A 242 0.55 -15.23 3.36
C GLY A 242 1.13 -15.18 1.94
N TYR A 243 0.29 -15.36 0.92
CA TYR A 243 0.71 -15.28 -0.48
C TYR A 243 1.21 -13.89 -0.89
N VAL A 244 0.48 -12.83 -0.53
CA VAL A 244 0.89 -11.45 -0.85
C VAL A 244 2.17 -11.09 -0.10
N SER A 245 2.30 -11.52 1.16
CA SER A 245 3.49 -11.27 1.97
C SER A 245 4.76 -11.83 1.33
N GLU A 246 4.68 -13.07 0.84
CA GLU A 246 5.77 -13.74 0.14
C GLU A 246 6.05 -13.08 -1.23
N GLN A 247 5.03 -12.91 -2.06
CA GLN A 247 5.21 -12.53 -3.47
C GLN A 247 5.50 -11.05 -3.68
N ALA A 248 5.07 -10.19 -2.76
CA ALA A 248 5.22 -8.74 -2.85
C ALA A 248 6.20 -8.17 -1.82
N ALA A 249 7.01 -9.02 -1.16
CA ALA A 249 7.96 -8.62 -0.13
C ALA A 249 7.33 -7.67 0.92
N TYR A 250 6.27 -8.10 1.59
CA TYR A 250 5.60 -7.25 2.58
C TYR A 250 6.25 -7.40 3.97
N HIS A 251 6.70 -6.30 4.57
CA HIS A 251 7.49 -6.34 5.81
C HIS A 251 6.80 -5.82 7.08
N HIS A 252 5.56 -5.31 6.99
CA HIS A 252 4.88 -4.63 8.11
C HIS A 252 3.90 -5.53 8.89
N GLY A 253 4.06 -6.84 8.77
CA GLY A 253 3.25 -7.84 9.49
C GLY A 253 1.90 -8.16 8.85
N GLU A 254 1.50 -9.42 9.02
CA GLU A 254 0.31 -10.00 8.37
C GLU A 254 -1.02 -9.36 8.82
N MET A 255 -1.08 -8.82 10.05
CA MET A 255 -2.29 -8.19 10.59
C MET A 255 -2.67 -6.91 9.82
N ALA A 256 -1.71 -6.02 9.59
CA ALA A 256 -1.94 -4.80 8.80
C ALA A 256 -2.32 -5.12 7.35
N LEU A 257 -1.75 -6.19 6.79
CA LEU A 257 -2.09 -6.66 5.44
C LEU A 257 -3.50 -7.24 5.37
N SER A 258 -3.92 -7.97 6.41
CA SER A 258 -5.28 -8.47 6.55
C SER A 258 -6.30 -7.34 6.59
N GLU A 259 -6.07 -6.31 7.41
CA GLU A 259 -6.92 -5.11 7.48
C GLU A 259 -6.98 -4.38 6.13
N THR A 260 -5.86 -4.32 5.41
CA THR A 260 -5.81 -3.74 4.06
C THR A 260 -6.70 -4.51 3.08
N ILE A 261 -6.64 -5.85 3.08
CA ILE A 261 -7.49 -6.70 2.21
C ILE A 261 -8.97 -6.52 2.56
N VAL A 262 -9.30 -6.52 3.85
CA VAL A 262 -10.68 -6.31 4.32
C VAL A 262 -11.19 -4.94 3.86
N GLY A 263 -10.41 -3.87 4.08
CA GLY A 263 -10.78 -2.52 3.65
C GLY A 263 -10.96 -2.36 2.14
N MET A 264 -10.18 -3.08 1.32
CA MET A 264 -10.35 -3.08 -0.15
C MET A 264 -11.60 -3.84 -0.63
N ALA A 265 -12.18 -4.70 0.21
CA ALA A 265 -13.35 -5.50 -0.10
C ALA A 265 -14.67 -4.91 0.44
N GLN A 266 -14.61 -4.05 1.45
CA GLN A 266 -15.79 -3.42 2.08
C GLN A 266 -16.67 -2.67 1.08
N ASP A 267 -17.99 -2.83 1.24
CA ASP A 267 -19.03 -2.34 0.32
C ASP A 267 -20.19 -1.60 1.03
N PHE A 268 -20.06 -1.27 2.31
CA PHE A 268 -21.08 -0.52 3.06
C PHE A 268 -21.02 0.99 2.79
N VAL A 269 -22.11 1.71 3.07
CA VAL A 269 -22.23 3.17 2.81
C VAL A 269 -21.13 3.95 3.53
N GLY A 270 -20.37 4.75 2.77
CA GLY A 270 -19.24 5.53 3.28
C GLY A 270 -17.88 4.82 3.23
N SER A 271 -17.81 3.59 2.71
CA SER A 271 -16.56 2.88 2.37
C SER A 271 -16.17 3.11 0.89
N ASN A 272 -16.02 2.04 0.10
CA ASN A 272 -15.64 2.11 -1.31
C ASN A 272 -16.86 2.32 -2.21
N ASN A 273 -16.78 3.24 -3.18
CA ASN A 273 -17.79 3.32 -4.24
C ASN A 273 -17.68 2.14 -5.21
N ILE A 274 -16.45 1.68 -5.45
CA ILE A 274 -16.15 0.45 -6.20
C ILE A 274 -15.13 -0.35 -5.40
N ASN A 275 -15.59 -1.44 -4.78
CA ASN A 275 -14.73 -2.42 -4.13
C ASN A 275 -14.02 -3.29 -5.19
N LEU A 276 -12.70 -3.44 -5.05
CA LEU A 276 -11.88 -4.19 -6.01
C LEU A 276 -11.78 -5.68 -5.69
N LEU A 277 -12.12 -6.01 -4.46
CA LEU A 277 -12.22 -7.36 -3.94
C LEU A 277 -13.66 -7.61 -3.50
N VAL A 278 -14.13 -8.85 -3.68
CA VAL A 278 -15.49 -9.23 -3.28
C VAL A 278 -15.49 -9.62 -1.79
N PRO A 279 -16.40 -9.06 -0.97
CA PRO A 279 -16.57 -9.50 0.41
C PRO A 279 -17.39 -10.79 0.44
N GLN A 280 -16.75 -11.95 0.65
CA GLN A 280 -17.45 -13.24 0.85
C GLN A 280 -17.37 -13.64 2.33
N GLY A 281 -18.41 -13.30 3.09
CA GLY A 281 -18.47 -13.41 4.55
C GLY A 281 -18.63 -12.04 5.21
N GLN A 282 -18.40 -11.96 6.52
CA GLN A 282 -18.58 -10.73 7.28
C GLN A 282 -17.31 -9.83 7.21
N PHE A 283 -17.28 -8.88 6.28
CA PHE A 283 -16.18 -7.91 6.10
C PHE A 283 -16.36 -6.62 6.89
N GLY A 284 -17.35 -6.61 7.79
CA GLY A 284 -17.73 -5.47 8.59
C GLY A 284 -18.79 -4.64 7.90
N THR A 285 -19.55 -3.90 8.70
CA THR A 285 -20.75 -3.19 8.27
C THR A 285 -20.68 -1.72 8.66
N ARG A 286 -21.70 -0.96 8.27
CA ARG A 286 -21.85 0.44 8.70
C ARG A 286 -22.08 0.59 10.21
N LEU A 287 -22.38 -0.48 10.94
CA LEU A 287 -22.65 -0.43 12.39
C LEU A 287 -21.45 0.12 13.17
N GLN A 288 -20.24 -0.31 12.81
CA GLN A 288 -18.98 0.11 13.44
C GLN A 288 -17.93 0.60 12.42
N GLY A 289 -18.36 0.97 11.21
CA GLY A 289 -17.47 1.40 10.15
C GLY A 289 -16.46 0.34 9.73
N GLY A 290 -16.88 -0.93 9.71
CA GLY A 290 -16.04 -2.05 9.29
C GLY A 290 -15.20 -2.70 10.39
N LYS A 291 -15.18 -2.16 11.62
CA LYS A 291 -14.44 -2.74 12.76
C LYS A 291 -15.04 -4.06 13.26
N ASP A 292 -16.30 -4.29 12.94
CA ASP A 292 -17.08 -5.51 13.19
C ASP A 292 -16.78 -6.64 12.18
N SER A 293 -15.74 -6.50 11.36
CA SER A 293 -15.27 -7.55 10.45
C SER A 293 -14.86 -8.83 11.20
N ALA A 294 -15.21 -9.99 10.64
CA ALA A 294 -14.80 -11.27 11.20
C ALA A 294 -13.31 -11.55 10.96
N SER A 295 -12.74 -12.47 11.74
CA SER A 295 -11.34 -12.87 11.58
C SER A 295 -11.04 -13.36 10.16
N ALA A 296 -9.90 -12.94 9.61
CA ALA A 296 -9.37 -13.32 8.30
C ALA A 296 -9.32 -14.83 8.00
N ARG A 297 -9.38 -15.67 9.05
CA ARG A 297 -9.40 -17.13 8.95
C ARG A 297 -10.74 -17.68 8.44
N TYR A 298 -11.83 -16.93 8.63
CA TYR A 298 -13.20 -17.36 8.34
C TYR A 298 -13.81 -16.69 7.11
N ILE A 299 -13.26 -15.57 6.68
CA ILE A 299 -13.75 -14.80 5.54
C ILE A 299 -12.95 -15.11 4.27
N TYR A 300 -13.64 -15.01 3.13
CA TYR A 300 -13.10 -15.31 1.82
C TYR A 300 -13.17 -14.09 0.92
N THR A 301 -12.29 -14.03 -0.08
CA THR A 301 -12.32 -12.98 -1.07
C THR A 301 -11.82 -13.48 -2.42
N ARG A 302 -12.13 -12.71 -3.46
CA ARG A 302 -11.64 -12.87 -4.82
C ARG A 302 -11.63 -11.51 -5.52
N LEU A 303 -11.00 -11.43 -6.69
CA LEU A 303 -11.09 -10.21 -7.49
C LEU A 303 -12.52 -9.96 -7.94
N ALA A 304 -12.99 -8.73 -7.75
CA ALA A 304 -14.24 -8.29 -8.35
C ALA A 304 -14.09 -8.31 -9.88
N PRO A 305 -15.11 -8.75 -10.65
CA PRO A 305 -15.01 -8.81 -12.11
C PRO A 305 -14.64 -7.46 -12.73
N ILE A 306 -15.15 -6.36 -12.17
CA ILE A 306 -14.88 -4.98 -12.61
C ILE A 306 -13.39 -4.61 -12.51
N THR A 307 -12.64 -5.22 -11.59
CA THR A 307 -11.24 -4.86 -11.31
C THR A 307 -10.34 -5.05 -12.52
N ARG A 308 -10.50 -6.12 -13.32
CA ARG A 308 -9.70 -6.30 -14.54
C ARG A 308 -10.17 -5.48 -15.75
N PHE A 309 -11.38 -4.92 -15.69
CA PHE A 309 -11.79 -3.88 -16.65
C PHE A 309 -11.19 -2.52 -16.28
N LEU A 310 -11.12 -2.20 -14.99
CA LEU A 310 -10.49 -0.98 -14.48
C LEU A 310 -8.97 -1.01 -14.63
N PHE A 311 -8.36 -2.18 -14.46
CA PHE A 311 -6.91 -2.41 -14.58
C PHE A 311 -6.65 -3.46 -15.68
N PRO A 312 -6.62 -3.03 -16.97
CA PRO A 312 -6.50 -3.93 -18.10
C PRO A 312 -5.18 -4.70 -18.08
N ALA A 313 -5.24 -6.02 -18.26
CA ALA A 313 -4.04 -6.88 -18.29
C ALA A 313 -3.08 -6.55 -19.46
N SER A 314 -3.57 -5.84 -20.49
CA SER A 314 -2.75 -5.30 -21.58
C SER A 314 -1.80 -4.20 -21.13
N ASP A 315 -2.06 -3.60 -19.97
CA ASP A 315 -1.27 -2.50 -19.43
C ASP A 315 -0.15 -3.05 -18.55
N ASP A 316 -0.32 -4.22 -17.93
CA ASP A 316 0.67 -4.87 -17.05
C ASP A 316 2.09 -4.87 -17.67
N PRO A 317 2.35 -5.24 -18.95
CA PRO A 317 3.72 -5.28 -19.48
C PRO A 317 4.40 -3.92 -19.70
N VAL A 318 3.65 -2.81 -19.67
CA VAL A 318 4.21 -1.46 -19.91
C VAL A 318 4.39 -0.66 -18.62
N LEU A 319 4.10 -1.26 -17.46
CA LEU A 319 4.32 -0.65 -16.15
C LEU A 319 5.75 -0.88 -15.67
N GLU A 320 6.24 0.02 -14.82
CA GLU A 320 7.55 -0.07 -14.19
C GLU A 320 7.46 -0.90 -12.89
N TYR A 321 7.85 -2.17 -12.95
CA TYR A 321 7.89 -3.08 -11.80
C TYR A 321 9.12 -2.79 -10.93
N LEU A 322 8.89 -2.65 -9.62
CA LEU A 322 9.97 -2.45 -8.66
C LEU A 322 10.66 -3.78 -8.34
N SER A 323 11.88 -3.72 -7.81
CA SER A 323 12.63 -4.88 -7.36
C SER A 323 12.99 -4.71 -5.88
N GLU A 324 12.58 -5.66 -5.04
CA GLU A 324 12.91 -5.70 -3.61
C GLU A 324 13.38 -7.12 -3.25
N ASP A 325 14.43 -7.23 -2.43
CA ASP A 325 15.05 -8.50 -2.02
C ASP A 325 15.43 -9.43 -3.21
N GLY A 326 15.71 -8.84 -4.39
CA GLY A 326 16.01 -9.56 -5.63
C GLY A 326 14.79 -10.14 -6.36
N MET A 327 13.58 -9.84 -5.91
CA MET A 327 12.32 -10.25 -6.53
C MET A 327 11.65 -9.06 -7.20
N SER A 328 11.03 -9.29 -8.36
CA SER A 328 10.11 -8.33 -8.96
C SER A 328 8.81 -8.29 -8.15
N ILE A 329 8.50 -7.10 -7.61
CA ILE A 329 7.35 -6.82 -6.75
C ILE A 329 6.34 -5.94 -7.49
N GLU A 330 5.43 -5.26 -6.80
CA GLU A 330 4.42 -4.41 -7.43
C GLU A 330 5.03 -3.28 -8.29
N PRO A 331 4.29 -2.78 -9.31
CA PRO A 331 4.74 -1.62 -10.06
C PRO A 331 4.73 -0.35 -9.20
N ARG A 332 5.47 0.66 -9.65
CA ARG A 332 5.48 1.99 -9.02
C ARG A 332 4.05 2.52 -8.78
N TRP A 333 3.20 2.37 -9.79
CA TRP A 333 1.76 2.56 -9.73
C TRP A 333 1.09 1.72 -10.81
N TYR A 334 -0.18 1.35 -10.61
CA TYR A 334 -1.01 0.89 -11.71
C TYR A 334 -1.63 2.08 -12.45
N CYS A 335 -2.00 1.90 -13.71
CA CYS A 335 -2.73 2.91 -14.47
C CYS A 335 -4.15 2.41 -14.76
N PRO A 336 -5.15 2.74 -13.90
CA PRO A 336 -6.52 2.35 -14.18
C PRO A 336 -7.10 3.09 -15.40
N VAL A 337 -8.26 2.66 -15.88
CA VAL A 337 -8.99 3.33 -16.98
C VAL A 337 -9.60 4.66 -16.53
N ILE A 338 -9.98 4.78 -15.25
CA ILE A 338 -10.54 5.97 -14.61
C ILE A 338 -9.75 6.27 -13.31
N PRO A 339 -9.66 7.53 -12.85
CA PRO A 339 -8.89 7.91 -11.66
C PRO A 339 -9.53 7.35 -10.40
N MET A 340 -9.03 6.20 -9.93
CA MET A 340 -9.59 5.49 -8.77
C MET A 340 -9.47 6.29 -7.46
N VAL A 341 -8.52 7.22 -7.37
CA VAL A 341 -8.39 8.16 -6.23
C VAL A 341 -9.64 9.03 -6.04
N LEU A 342 -10.33 9.41 -7.13
CA LEU A 342 -11.58 10.16 -7.06
C LEU A 342 -12.78 9.24 -6.85
N VAL A 343 -12.72 7.99 -7.32
CA VAL A 343 -13.81 7.02 -7.15
C VAL A 343 -13.99 6.64 -5.69
N ASN A 344 -12.92 6.15 -5.05
CA ASN A 344 -12.99 5.62 -3.68
C ASN A 344 -12.53 6.62 -2.62
N GLY A 345 -12.06 7.79 -3.02
CA GLY A 345 -11.45 8.75 -2.12
C GLY A 345 -10.16 8.23 -1.48
N VAL A 346 -9.58 9.04 -0.59
CA VAL A 346 -8.48 8.59 0.26
C VAL A 346 -8.40 9.41 1.54
N GLU A 347 -7.99 8.75 2.62
CA GLU A 347 -7.56 9.39 3.84
C GLU A 347 -6.19 8.85 4.26
N GLY A 348 -5.27 9.76 4.57
CA GLY A 348 -3.91 9.43 4.96
C GLY A 348 -3.28 10.52 5.81
N ILE A 349 -2.56 10.13 6.85
CA ILE A 349 -1.83 11.05 7.73
C ILE A 349 -0.39 10.55 7.79
N GLY A 350 0.55 11.38 7.33
CA GLY A 350 1.98 11.14 7.40
C GLY A 350 2.72 12.24 8.16
N THR A 351 4.04 12.11 8.26
CA THR A 351 4.88 13.11 8.94
C THR A 351 4.87 14.45 8.23
N GLY A 352 4.07 15.41 8.73
CA GLY A 352 3.98 16.76 8.17
C GLY A 352 2.95 16.92 7.04
N TRP A 353 2.40 15.84 6.51
CA TRP A 353 1.36 15.86 5.48
C TRP A 353 0.12 15.08 5.91
N SER A 354 -1.03 15.51 5.41
CA SER A 354 -2.25 14.72 5.44
C SER A 354 -2.95 14.88 4.10
N SER A 355 -3.77 13.89 3.75
CA SER A 355 -4.56 13.89 2.53
C SER A 355 -5.98 13.46 2.87
N SER A 356 -6.94 14.21 2.34
CA SER A 356 -8.35 13.87 2.37
C SER A 356 -8.96 14.17 1.00
N VAL A 357 -9.33 13.12 0.29
CA VAL A 357 -10.06 13.20 -0.99
C VAL A 357 -11.38 12.48 -0.79
N PRO A 358 -12.54 13.12 -1.03
CA PRO A 358 -13.82 12.45 -0.91
C PRO A 358 -14.10 11.54 -2.12
N ASN A 359 -15.12 10.68 -1.97
CA ASN A 359 -15.59 9.83 -3.04
C ASN A 359 -16.45 10.64 -4.03
N PHE A 360 -16.34 10.31 -5.32
CA PHE A 360 -17.12 10.90 -6.40
C PHE A 360 -17.82 9.82 -7.23
N ASN A 361 -18.87 10.22 -7.95
CA ASN A 361 -19.62 9.33 -8.81
C ASN A 361 -18.76 8.92 -10.03
N PRO A 362 -18.54 7.60 -10.26
CA PRO A 362 -17.80 7.13 -11.42
C PRO A 362 -18.36 7.62 -12.77
N ARG A 363 -19.68 7.85 -12.85
CA ARG A 363 -20.32 8.32 -14.09
C ARG A 363 -19.94 9.77 -14.41
N ASP A 364 -19.84 10.62 -13.40
CA ASP A 364 -19.45 12.03 -13.57
C ASP A 364 -17.97 12.14 -13.93
N ILE A 365 -17.13 11.30 -13.33
CA ILE A 365 -15.71 11.17 -13.69
C ILE A 365 -15.56 10.76 -15.16
N ILE A 366 -16.29 9.74 -15.61
CA ILE A 366 -16.25 9.26 -17.00
C ILE A 366 -16.73 10.34 -17.97
N GLU A 367 -17.81 11.05 -17.64
CA GLU A 367 -18.31 12.17 -18.46
C GLU A 367 -17.27 13.28 -18.58
N ASN A 368 -16.58 13.63 -17.50
CA ASN A 368 -15.51 14.62 -17.53
C ASN A 368 -14.28 14.16 -18.31
N LEU A 369 -13.89 12.89 -18.23
CA LEU A 369 -12.82 12.36 -19.08
C LEU A 369 -13.20 12.43 -20.57
N ARG A 370 -14.45 12.14 -20.92
CA ARG A 370 -14.97 12.28 -22.29
C ARG A 370 -14.96 13.74 -22.77
N ARG A 371 -15.29 14.68 -21.89
CA ARG A 371 -15.20 16.12 -22.16
C ARG A 371 -13.77 16.55 -22.41
N TRP A 372 -12.84 16.11 -21.57
CA TRP A 372 -11.41 16.38 -21.72
C TRP A 372 -10.88 15.88 -23.07
N LEU A 373 -11.23 14.66 -23.47
CA LEU A 373 -10.87 14.10 -24.79
C LEU A 373 -11.44 14.93 -25.95
N LYS A 374 -12.61 15.54 -25.77
CA LYS A 374 -13.25 16.46 -26.74
C LYS A 374 -12.77 17.90 -26.62
N LYS A 375 -11.78 18.19 -25.76
CA LYS A 375 -11.29 19.54 -25.44
C LYS A 375 -12.40 20.49 -24.97
N GLN A 376 -13.37 19.96 -24.23
CA GLN A 376 -14.48 20.72 -23.65
C GLN A 376 -14.18 21.05 -22.18
N GLU A 377 -14.85 22.08 -21.67
CA GLU A 377 -14.75 22.44 -20.25
C GLU A 377 -15.28 21.33 -19.33
N LEU A 378 -14.52 21.07 -18.26
CA LEU A 378 -14.85 20.08 -17.25
C LEU A 378 -15.97 20.59 -16.34
N LYS A 379 -16.99 19.75 -16.16
CA LYS A 379 -18.07 19.99 -15.20
C LYS A 379 -17.57 19.86 -13.78
N GLU A 380 -18.12 20.68 -12.89
CA GLU A 380 -17.90 20.52 -11.46
C GLU A 380 -18.50 19.18 -10.99
N MET A 381 -17.76 18.47 -10.13
CA MET A 381 -18.18 17.20 -9.57
C MET A 381 -18.56 17.40 -8.11
N THR A 382 -19.67 16.79 -7.69
CA THR A 382 -20.12 16.80 -6.30
C THR A 382 -19.72 15.50 -5.60
N PRO A 383 -19.26 15.53 -4.34
CA PRO A 383 -19.02 14.31 -3.58
C PRO A 383 -20.24 13.39 -3.60
N TRP A 384 -20.00 12.09 -3.74
CA TRP A 384 -21.05 11.08 -3.87
C TRP A 384 -20.58 9.74 -3.31
N PHE A 385 -21.44 9.10 -2.53
CA PHE A 385 -21.17 7.82 -1.87
C PHE A 385 -22.21 6.79 -2.28
N ALA A 386 -21.74 5.61 -2.69
CA ALA A 386 -22.61 4.53 -3.12
C ALA A 386 -23.55 4.08 -2.00
N GLY A 387 -24.85 4.03 -2.31
CA GLY A 387 -25.90 3.61 -1.38
C GLY A 387 -26.33 4.65 -0.35
N PHE A 388 -25.73 5.84 -0.32
CA PHE A 388 -26.16 6.93 0.57
C PHE A 388 -27.46 7.56 0.07
N THR A 389 -28.45 7.70 0.96
CA THR A 389 -29.78 8.23 0.62
C THR A 389 -30.04 9.65 1.11
N GLY A 390 -29.12 10.23 1.89
CA GLY A 390 -29.21 11.61 2.35
C GLY A 390 -28.83 12.64 1.27
N SER A 391 -28.70 13.90 1.68
CA SER A 391 -28.37 15.00 0.76
C SER A 391 -26.95 15.51 0.96
N ILE A 392 -26.28 15.86 -0.14
CA ILE A 392 -24.96 16.50 -0.14
C ILE A 392 -25.10 17.83 -0.88
N SER A 393 -24.82 18.93 -0.19
CA SER A 393 -24.93 20.30 -0.73
C SER A 393 -23.69 21.12 -0.44
N LYS A 394 -23.45 22.15 -1.25
CA LYS A 394 -22.35 23.09 -1.02
C LYS A 394 -22.59 23.83 0.30
N SER A 395 -21.55 23.93 1.12
CA SER A 395 -21.58 24.80 2.30
C SER A 395 -21.48 26.27 1.88
N ARG A 396 -21.67 27.18 2.85
CA ARG A 396 -21.39 28.62 2.67
C ARG A 396 -19.89 28.90 2.50
N GLU A 397 -19.05 28.02 3.05
CA GLU A 397 -17.60 28.10 2.92
C GLU A 397 -17.12 27.37 1.66
N GLU A 398 -16.23 28.04 0.91
CA GLU A 398 -15.64 27.48 -0.30
C GLU A 398 -14.82 26.21 0.02
N GLY A 399 -14.95 25.20 -0.84
CA GLY A 399 -14.27 23.91 -0.68
C GLY A 399 -14.84 23.00 0.41
N LYS A 400 -15.92 23.40 1.10
CA LYS A 400 -16.65 22.56 2.06
C LYS A 400 -18.01 22.13 1.55
N TRP A 401 -18.36 20.87 1.80
CA TRP A 401 -19.66 20.29 1.53
C TRP A 401 -20.34 19.90 2.82
N GLU A 402 -21.64 20.14 2.90
CA GLU A 402 -22.49 19.68 3.98
C GLU A 402 -23.13 18.35 3.58
N VAL A 403 -23.04 17.37 4.47
CA VAL A 403 -23.65 16.04 4.31
C VAL A 403 -24.72 15.89 5.37
N THR A 404 -25.95 15.73 4.92
CA THR A 404 -27.12 15.69 5.81
C THR A 404 -27.76 14.32 5.73
N GLY A 405 -28.02 13.73 6.91
CA GLY A 405 -28.84 12.53 7.04
C GLY A 405 -30.31 12.79 6.72
N ASN A 406 -31.16 11.79 6.90
CA ASN A 406 -32.60 11.95 6.65
C ASN A 406 -33.37 11.75 7.95
N ILE A 407 -34.07 12.79 8.38
CA ILE A 407 -35.02 12.79 9.50
C ILE A 407 -36.38 13.28 9.02
N ARG A 408 -37.43 12.61 9.48
CA ARG A 408 -38.82 12.98 9.20
C ARG A 408 -39.58 13.07 10.51
N ASN A 409 -40.39 14.11 10.64
CA ASN A 409 -41.32 14.26 11.75
C ASN A 409 -42.61 13.51 11.40
N LEU A 410 -43.02 12.56 12.24
CA LEU A 410 -44.22 11.74 12.04
C LEU A 410 -45.47 12.38 12.70
N GLY A 411 -45.30 13.49 13.43
CA GLY A 411 -46.35 14.10 14.23
C GLY A 411 -46.47 13.46 15.61
N GLU A 412 -47.30 14.06 16.48
CA GLU A 412 -47.59 13.54 17.85
C GLU A 412 -46.34 13.33 18.72
N GLY A 413 -45.28 14.12 18.49
CA GLY A 413 -44.02 13.98 19.21
C GLY A 413 -43.14 12.81 18.76
N LYS A 414 -43.39 12.23 17.58
CA LYS A 414 -42.54 11.18 17.01
C LYS A 414 -41.72 11.65 15.82
N ALA A 415 -40.49 11.16 15.70
CA ALA A 415 -39.65 11.39 14.53
C ALA A 415 -38.93 10.09 14.11
N GLU A 416 -38.67 9.93 12.81
CA GLU A 416 -37.91 8.79 12.28
C GLU A 416 -36.60 9.28 11.65
N ILE A 417 -35.48 8.60 11.94
CA ILE A 417 -34.19 8.78 11.27
C ILE A 417 -33.95 7.57 10.37
N THR A 418 -33.89 7.81 9.06
CA THR A 418 -33.71 6.76 8.03
C THR A 418 -32.32 6.75 7.42
N GLU A 419 -31.51 7.80 7.65
CA GLU A 419 -30.14 7.85 7.16
C GLU A 419 -29.26 8.72 8.07
N LEU A 420 -28.04 8.27 8.31
CA LEU A 420 -27.02 9.03 9.05
C LEU A 420 -26.03 9.67 8.08
N PRO A 421 -25.41 10.81 8.45
CA PRO A 421 -24.32 11.38 7.65
C PRO A 421 -23.20 10.37 7.39
N VAL A 422 -22.56 10.51 6.24
CA VAL A 422 -21.44 9.65 5.85
C VAL A 422 -20.34 9.68 6.93
N LYS A 423 -19.79 8.50 7.25
CA LYS A 423 -18.82 8.26 8.34
C LYS A 423 -19.32 8.47 9.77
N ARG A 424 -20.64 8.58 9.95
CA ARG A 424 -21.31 8.43 11.26
C ARG A 424 -21.83 6.99 11.37
N TRP A 425 -21.23 6.21 12.26
CA TRP A 425 -21.58 4.80 12.43
C TRP A 425 -22.75 4.63 13.38
N THR A 426 -23.54 3.57 13.19
CA THR A 426 -24.78 3.36 13.96
C THR A 426 -24.53 3.24 15.45
N GLN A 427 -23.49 2.49 15.86
CA GLN A 427 -23.14 2.31 17.26
C GLN A 427 -22.69 3.63 17.91
N ASP A 428 -21.81 4.39 17.25
CA ASP A 428 -21.37 5.70 17.72
C ASP A 428 -22.54 6.69 17.82
N TYR A 429 -23.52 6.57 16.93
CA TYR A 429 -24.71 7.42 16.94
C TYR A 429 -25.69 7.04 18.05
N ARG A 430 -25.84 5.74 18.35
CA ARG A 430 -26.63 5.24 19.48
C ARG A 430 -26.15 5.83 20.79
N GLU A 431 -24.84 5.86 21.04
CA GLU A 431 -24.27 6.49 22.24
C GLU A 431 -24.69 7.97 22.37
N ILE A 432 -24.79 8.67 21.24
CA ILE A 432 -25.23 10.08 21.20
C ILE A 432 -26.72 10.21 21.48
N LEU A 433 -27.57 9.29 21.02
CA LEU A 433 -28.99 9.27 21.38
C LEU A 433 -29.18 8.96 22.88
N GLU A 434 -28.40 8.03 23.42
CA GLU A 434 -28.44 7.66 24.85
C GLU A 434 -27.99 8.79 25.78
N GLU A 435 -27.18 9.74 25.29
CA GLU A 435 -26.83 10.97 26.02
C GLU A 435 -27.98 11.99 26.09
N ASN A 436 -28.93 11.93 25.15
CA ASN A 436 -30.11 12.80 25.10
C ASN A 436 -31.33 12.23 25.85
N LEU A 437 -31.23 11.00 26.38
CA LEU A 437 -32.26 10.38 27.21
C LEU A 437 -32.25 10.89 28.67
N PRO A 438 -33.39 10.87 29.37
CA PRO A 438 -33.48 11.29 30.76
C PRO A 438 -32.87 10.21 31.67
N LYS A 439 -31.56 10.28 31.95
CA LYS A 439 -30.91 9.39 32.93
C LYS A 439 -31.05 9.93 34.37
N GLY A 440 -31.40 9.05 35.30
CA GLY A 440 -31.63 9.38 36.72
C GLY A 440 -30.41 9.96 37.43
N GLU A 441 -30.65 11.01 38.23
CA GLU A 441 -29.85 11.75 39.24
C GLU A 441 -28.34 12.06 39.02
N LYS A 442 -27.61 11.39 38.13
CA LYS A 442 -26.20 11.71 37.85
C LYS A 442 -26.08 12.67 36.66
N LYS A 443 -26.14 13.96 36.99
CA LYS A 443 -25.79 15.15 36.19
C LYS A 443 -24.87 14.85 34.99
N ARG A 444 -25.43 14.95 33.79
CA ARG A 444 -24.78 15.58 32.63
C ARG A 444 -25.72 16.68 32.15
N GLU A 445 -25.23 17.91 32.05
CA GLU A 445 -25.97 19.09 31.56
C GLU A 445 -26.18 19.00 30.04
N GLY A 446 -26.97 18.02 29.60
CA GLY A 446 -27.39 17.87 28.21
C GLY A 446 -28.88 18.22 28.05
N PRO A 447 -29.30 18.73 26.88
CA PRO A 447 -30.71 18.96 26.59
C PRO A 447 -31.47 17.63 26.57
N LYS A 448 -32.59 17.55 27.30
CA LYS A 448 -33.40 16.32 27.44
C LYS A 448 -34.45 16.26 26.33
N LEU A 449 -33.98 15.98 25.12
CA LEU A 449 -34.79 16.10 23.90
C LEU A 449 -35.61 14.84 23.57
N LEU A 450 -35.25 13.70 24.17
CA LEU A 450 -35.87 12.40 23.93
C LEU A 450 -36.51 11.88 25.22
N GLU A 451 -37.63 11.19 25.09
CA GLU A 451 -38.22 10.35 26.13
C GLU A 451 -37.74 8.91 26.00
N ASP A 452 -37.79 8.38 24.76
CA ASP A 452 -37.40 7.01 24.41
C ASP A 452 -36.99 6.93 22.93
N TYR A 453 -36.33 5.84 22.52
CA TYR A 453 -36.08 5.53 21.12
C TYR A 453 -36.09 4.02 20.85
N GLN A 454 -36.46 3.63 19.65
CA GLN A 454 -36.47 2.24 19.17
C GLN A 454 -35.58 2.08 17.93
N GLU A 455 -34.94 0.93 17.81
CA GLU A 455 -33.96 0.62 16.74
C GLU A 455 -34.46 -0.52 15.85
N TYR A 456 -34.60 -0.24 14.54
CA TYR A 456 -34.99 -1.23 13.53
C TYR A 456 -33.94 -1.32 12.42
N HIS A 457 -32.68 -1.42 12.80
CA HIS A 457 -31.55 -1.40 11.86
C HIS A 457 -31.39 -2.71 11.10
N SER A 458 -30.79 -2.62 9.92
CA SER A 458 -30.18 -3.77 9.25
C SER A 458 -28.67 -3.56 9.11
N GLU A 459 -27.95 -4.54 8.56
CA GLU A 459 -26.52 -4.39 8.26
C GLU A 459 -26.21 -3.25 7.27
N LYS A 460 -27.20 -2.83 6.47
CA LYS A 460 -27.05 -1.83 5.38
C LYS A 460 -27.84 -0.55 5.60
N SER A 461 -28.99 -0.62 6.26
CA SER A 461 -29.89 0.50 6.49
C SER A 461 -29.94 0.91 7.96
N VAL A 462 -30.17 2.19 8.20
CA VAL A 462 -30.41 2.74 9.54
C VAL A 462 -31.88 3.12 9.64
N HIS A 463 -32.46 2.85 10.80
CA HIS A 463 -33.83 3.23 11.13
C HIS A 463 -33.96 3.39 12.65
N PHE A 464 -34.08 4.63 13.11
CA PHE A 464 -34.40 4.96 14.51
C PHE A 464 -35.78 5.59 14.56
N GLU A 465 -36.64 5.09 15.44
CA GLU A 465 -37.87 5.77 15.83
C GLU A 465 -37.64 6.50 17.15
N LEU A 466 -37.92 7.79 17.18
CA LEU A 466 -37.66 8.69 18.30
C LEU A 466 -38.98 9.15 18.92
N SER A 467 -39.09 9.05 20.24
CA SER A 467 -40.14 9.68 21.04
C SER A 467 -39.59 10.97 21.64
N LEU A 468 -40.05 12.12 21.16
CA LEU A 468 -39.58 13.45 21.54
C LEU A 468 -40.27 13.95 22.81
N SER A 469 -39.48 14.52 23.72
CA SER A 469 -40.00 15.21 24.91
C SER A 469 -40.71 16.51 24.53
N SER A 470 -41.42 17.13 25.46
CA SER A 470 -42.03 18.46 25.26
C SER A 470 -41.02 19.51 24.78
N GLU A 471 -39.76 19.44 25.21
CA GLU A 471 -38.67 20.31 24.73
C GLU A 471 -38.22 19.93 23.31
N GLY A 472 -38.14 18.63 22.99
CA GLY A 472 -37.82 18.14 21.65
C GLY A 472 -38.89 18.49 20.61
N GLN A 473 -40.16 18.53 21.03
CA GLN A 473 -41.29 18.93 20.19
C GLN A 473 -41.25 20.41 19.79
N LEU A 474 -40.62 21.28 20.59
CA LEU A 474 -40.39 22.69 20.22
C LEU A 474 -39.46 22.84 19.01
N HIS A 475 -38.72 21.79 18.67
CA HIS A 475 -37.81 21.74 17.53
C HIS A 475 -38.40 20.98 16.33
N ALA A 476 -39.73 20.86 16.22
CA ALA A 476 -40.43 20.05 15.21
C ALA A 476 -40.08 20.35 13.73
N ASP A 477 -39.49 21.51 13.43
CA ASP A 477 -39.00 21.85 12.10
C ASP A 477 -37.84 20.95 11.68
N LYS A 478 -37.89 20.47 10.43
CA LYS A 478 -36.88 19.55 9.88
C LYS A 478 -35.44 20.06 10.04
N ASP A 479 -35.18 21.32 9.71
CA ASP A 479 -33.84 21.92 9.82
C ASP A 479 -33.33 21.94 11.27
N ASN A 480 -34.23 22.18 12.22
CA ASN A 480 -33.90 22.18 13.64
C ASN A 480 -33.63 20.75 14.13
N LEU A 481 -34.46 19.77 13.73
CA LEU A 481 -34.24 18.36 14.05
C LEU A 481 -32.88 17.86 13.53
N GLU A 482 -32.53 18.16 12.29
CA GLU A 482 -31.23 17.76 11.72
C GLU A 482 -30.04 18.30 12.52
N LYS A 483 -30.13 19.56 12.95
CA LYS A 483 -29.08 20.21 13.75
C LYS A 483 -29.02 19.65 15.16
N VAL A 484 -30.17 19.54 15.83
CA VAL A 484 -30.31 19.08 17.22
C VAL A 484 -29.82 17.65 17.36
N PHE A 485 -30.22 16.76 16.44
CA PHE A 485 -29.79 15.36 16.43
C PHE A 485 -28.42 15.13 15.78
N LYS A 486 -27.67 16.20 15.45
CA LYS A 486 -26.32 16.12 14.88
C LYS A 486 -26.27 15.25 13.60
N LEU A 487 -27.29 15.38 12.75
CA LEU A 487 -27.43 14.72 11.45
C LEU A 487 -26.83 15.55 10.30
N ARG A 488 -25.98 16.52 10.62
CA ARG A 488 -25.18 17.28 9.65
C ARG A 488 -23.70 17.04 9.93
N SER A 489 -22.95 16.67 8.89
CA SER A 489 -21.50 16.60 8.92
C SER A 489 -20.92 17.43 7.76
N SER A 490 -19.60 17.65 7.79
CA SER A 490 -18.92 18.40 6.74
C SER A 490 -17.79 17.60 6.12
N ILE A 491 -17.64 17.73 4.81
CA ILE A 491 -16.52 17.20 4.03
C ILE A 491 -15.71 18.39 3.53
N SER A 492 -14.41 18.41 3.83
CA SER A 492 -13.47 19.43 3.35
C SER A 492 -12.66 18.89 2.18
N MET A 493 -12.56 19.67 1.10
CA MET A 493 -11.70 19.38 -0.06
C MET A 493 -10.40 20.19 -0.04
N ASN A 494 -10.12 20.93 1.02
CA ASN A 494 -9.00 21.90 1.02
C ASN A 494 -7.61 21.26 1.12
N ASN A 495 -7.55 19.94 1.36
CA ASN A 495 -6.31 19.23 1.68
C ASN A 495 -6.16 17.93 0.86
N MET A 496 -6.17 18.06 -0.47
CA MET A 496 -5.92 16.95 -1.39
C MET A 496 -4.42 16.89 -1.74
N MET A 497 -3.63 16.23 -0.88
CA MET A 497 -2.20 16.00 -1.08
C MET A 497 -1.99 14.60 -1.67
N LEU A 498 -1.39 14.47 -2.84
CA LEU A 498 -1.17 13.17 -3.50
C LEU A 498 0.22 13.12 -4.11
N PHE A 499 0.78 11.92 -4.25
CA PHE A 499 1.96 11.74 -5.11
C PHE A 499 1.56 11.82 -6.58
N ASP A 500 2.26 12.65 -7.35
CA ASP A 500 2.19 12.66 -8.81
C ASP A 500 2.81 11.41 -9.44
N ALA A 501 2.79 11.32 -10.77
CA ALA A 501 3.36 10.18 -11.50
C ALA A 501 4.88 10.06 -11.29
N ASP A 502 5.57 11.17 -11.01
CA ASP A 502 7.01 11.28 -10.76
C ASP A 502 7.37 11.10 -9.27
N GLY A 503 6.41 10.77 -8.42
CA GLY A 503 6.63 10.47 -7.00
C GLY A 503 6.87 11.70 -6.13
N LYS A 504 6.51 12.90 -6.61
CA LYS A 504 6.55 14.13 -5.82
C LYS A 504 5.18 14.42 -5.24
N ILE A 505 5.14 14.96 -4.02
CA ILE A 505 3.89 15.34 -3.37
C ILE A 505 3.42 16.67 -3.95
N LYS A 506 2.20 16.67 -4.49
CA LYS A 506 1.54 17.85 -5.04
C LYS A 506 0.22 18.09 -4.29
N LYS A 507 -0.07 19.37 -4.01
CA LYS A 507 -1.39 19.81 -3.55
C LYS A 507 -2.28 20.04 -4.77
N TYR A 508 -3.49 19.51 -4.72
CA TYR A 508 -4.53 19.77 -5.70
C TYR A 508 -5.61 20.62 -5.05
N ASP A 509 -6.03 21.70 -5.71
CA ASP A 509 -7.07 22.58 -5.18
C ASP A 509 -8.46 22.10 -5.58
N THR A 510 -8.58 21.46 -6.75
CA THR A 510 -9.85 20.90 -7.22
C THR A 510 -9.73 19.44 -7.70
N PRO A 511 -10.83 18.66 -7.65
CA PRO A 511 -10.89 17.33 -8.28
C PRO A 511 -10.65 17.35 -9.80
N LYS A 512 -10.88 18.50 -10.45
CA LYS A 512 -10.64 18.69 -11.88
C LYS A 512 -9.15 18.63 -12.19
N ASP A 513 -8.31 19.21 -11.33
CA ASP A 513 -6.86 19.21 -11.49
C ASP A 513 -6.29 17.79 -11.43
N ILE A 514 -6.79 16.97 -10.49
CA ILE A 514 -6.44 15.54 -10.38
C ILE A 514 -6.84 14.79 -11.65
N LEU A 515 -8.05 15.05 -12.17
CA LEU A 515 -8.57 14.41 -13.38
C LEU A 515 -7.73 14.77 -14.61
N GLN A 516 -7.30 16.03 -14.73
CA GLN A 516 -6.45 16.50 -15.83
C GLN A 516 -5.08 15.83 -15.79
N ASP A 517 -4.38 15.85 -14.65
CA ASP A 517 -3.06 15.21 -14.52
C ASP A 517 -3.15 13.70 -14.81
N PHE A 518 -4.19 13.04 -14.30
CA PHE A 518 -4.49 11.64 -14.62
C PHE A 518 -4.71 11.40 -16.11
N ALA A 519 -5.49 12.24 -16.78
CA ALA A 519 -5.81 12.04 -18.20
C ALA A 519 -4.55 12.09 -19.09
N HIS A 520 -3.60 12.98 -18.79
CA HIS A 520 -2.31 13.04 -19.50
C HIS A 520 -1.48 11.76 -19.29
N VAL A 521 -1.35 11.31 -18.04
CA VAL A 521 -0.63 10.07 -17.70
C VAL A 521 -1.27 8.87 -18.40
N ARG A 522 -2.60 8.78 -18.35
CA ARG A 522 -3.35 7.68 -18.95
C ARG A 522 -3.21 7.65 -20.47
N LEU A 523 -3.23 8.81 -21.13
CA LEU A 523 -3.03 8.92 -22.58
C LEU A 523 -1.65 8.41 -23.00
N LYS A 524 -0.59 8.78 -22.27
CA LYS A 524 0.77 8.28 -22.51
C LYS A 524 0.86 6.76 -22.37
N ILE A 525 0.20 6.18 -21.36
CA ILE A 525 0.15 4.72 -21.19
C ILE A 525 -0.59 4.05 -22.37
N TYR A 526 -1.64 4.66 -22.91
CA TYR A 526 -2.29 4.14 -24.13
C TYR A 526 -1.34 4.12 -25.34
N GLU A 527 -0.49 5.14 -25.50
CA GLU A 527 0.52 5.19 -26.56
C GLU A 527 1.58 4.10 -26.40
N THR A 528 2.15 3.97 -25.20
CA THR A 528 3.14 2.92 -24.90
C THR A 528 2.54 1.53 -25.08
N ARG A 529 1.30 1.32 -24.63
CA ARG A 529 0.58 0.06 -24.82
C ARG A 529 0.34 -0.24 -26.30
N LYS A 530 -0.06 0.74 -27.09
CA LYS A 530 -0.23 0.58 -28.54
C LYS A 530 1.08 0.16 -29.20
N ALA A 531 2.19 0.83 -28.86
CA ALA A 531 3.51 0.48 -29.37
C ALA A 531 3.93 -0.95 -28.99
N TYR A 532 3.73 -1.33 -27.72
CA TYR A 532 4.00 -2.68 -27.23
C TYR A 532 3.18 -3.75 -27.97
N LEU A 533 1.86 -3.54 -28.10
CA LEU A 533 0.98 -4.48 -28.80
C LEU A 533 1.33 -4.61 -30.28
N LEU A 534 1.65 -3.50 -30.95
CA LEU A 534 2.11 -3.52 -32.34
C LEU A 534 3.43 -4.30 -32.48
N ALA A 535 4.40 -4.06 -31.60
CA ALA A 535 5.67 -4.79 -31.61
C ALA A 535 5.45 -6.29 -31.39
N ARG A 536 4.62 -6.67 -30.41
CA ARG A 536 4.28 -8.06 -30.11
C ARG A 536 3.58 -8.74 -31.30
N LEU A 537 2.53 -8.13 -31.84
CA LEU A 537 1.78 -8.68 -32.98
C LEU A 537 2.65 -8.77 -34.25
N THR A 538 3.57 -7.82 -34.45
CA THR A 538 4.54 -7.88 -35.55
C THR A 538 5.46 -9.09 -35.40
N ARG A 539 6.00 -9.32 -34.18
CA ARG A 539 6.81 -10.52 -33.88
C ARG A 539 6.02 -11.81 -34.07
N GLU A 540 4.77 -11.86 -33.59
CA GLU A 540 3.89 -13.01 -33.78
C GLU A 540 3.64 -13.28 -35.26
N CYS A 541 3.39 -12.24 -36.05
CA CYS A 541 3.24 -12.33 -37.50
C CYS A 541 4.52 -12.83 -38.20
N GLU A 542 5.69 -12.35 -37.81
CA GLU A 542 6.98 -12.83 -38.33
C GLU A 542 7.20 -14.32 -38.01
N VAL A 543 6.89 -14.75 -36.79
CA VAL A 543 6.99 -16.16 -36.37
C VAL A 543 6.00 -17.03 -37.14
N LEU A 544 4.75 -16.60 -37.30
CA LEU A 544 3.73 -17.35 -38.05
C LEU A 544 4.04 -17.41 -39.54
N SER A 545 4.51 -16.31 -40.14
CA SER A 545 4.96 -16.24 -41.53
C SER A 545 6.14 -17.18 -41.78
N ALA A 546 7.12 -17.21 -40.87
CA ALA A 546 8.20 -18.18 -40.91
C ALA A 546 7.66 -19.62 -40.82
N LYS A 547 6.76 -19.92 -39.89
CA LYS A 547 6.15 -21.27 -39.79
C LYS A 547 5.44 -21.68 -41.08
N ALA A 548 4.63 -20.80 -41.66
CA ALA A 548 3.92 -21.05 -42.92
C ALA A 548 4.91 -21.29 -44.08
N ARG A 549 5.97 -20.48 -44.18
CA ARG A 549 7.04 -20.66 -45.17
C ARG A 549 7.76 -21.99 -45.02
N PHE A 550 8.04 -22.40 -43.78
CA PHE A 550 8.67 -23.70 -43.51
C PHE A 550 7.79 -24.86 -43.97
N VAL A 551 6.51 -24.87 -43.59
CA VAL A 551 5.56 -25.91 -44.01
C VAL A 551 5.45 -25.97 -45.54
N LYS A 552 5.38 -24.81 -46.21
CA LYS A 552 5.36 -24.75 -47.68
C LYS A 552 6.60 -25.36 -48.32
N LEU A 553 7.80 -25.02 -47.83
CA LEU A 553 9.06 -25.58 -48.34
C LEU A 553 9.19 -27.09 -48.11
N VAL A 554 8.58 -27.62 -47.05
CA VAL A 554 8.53 -29.06 -46.76
C VAL A 554 7.55 -29.77 -47.71
N ILE A 555 6.37 -29.21 -47.95
CA ILE A 555 5.38 -29.74 -48.91
C ILE A 555 5.94 -29.74 -50.33
N GLU A 556 6.65 -28.68 -50.72
CA GLU A 556 7.33 -28.56 -52.02
C GLU A 556 8.56 -29.46 -52.16
N GLY A 557 8.93 -30.21 -51.11
CA GLY A 557 10.09 -31.12 -51.11
C GLY A 557 11.45 -30.43 -51.10
N ARG A 558 11.50 -29.10 -50.93
CA ARG A 558 12.74 -28.30 -50.88
C ARG A 558 13.50 -28.46 -49.57
N ILE A 559 12.78 -28.73 -48.48
CA ILE A 559 13.35 -29.09 -47.19
C ILE A 559 12.91 -30.51 -46.83
N VAL A 560 13.87 -31.44 -46.81
CA VAL A 560 13.63 -32.84 -46.46
C VAL A 560 13.98 -33.06 -44.99
N ILE A 561 12.99 -33.43 -44.19
CA ILE A 561 13.15 -33.61 -42.73
C ILE A 561 13.55 -35.06 -42.37
N ARG A 562 13.15 -36.05 -43.18
CA ARG A 562 13.34 -37.47 -42.85
C ARG A 562 14.83 -37.88 -42.87
N LYS A 563 15.28 -38.58 -41.82
CA LYS A 563 16.63 -39.18 -41.66
C LYS A 563 17.81 -38.18 -41.78
N ARG A 564 17.66 -36.95 -41.29
CA ARG A 564 18.71 -35.91 -41.33
C ARG A 564 19.20 -35.56 -39.92
N LYS A 565 20.47 -35.15 -39.80
CA LYS A 565 21.02 -34.63 -38.54
C LYS A 565 20.50 -33.21 -38.30
N ILE A 566 20.30 -32.84 -37.03
CA ILE A 566 19.76 -31.53 -36.61
C ILE A 566 20.67 -30.38 -37.10
N ALA A 567 21.99 -30.56 -37.08
CA ALA A 567 22.94 -29.56 -37.56
C ALA A 567 22.75 -29.22 -39.05
N ASP A 568 22.49 -30.24 -39.88
CA ASP A 568 22.29 -30.07 -41.33
C ASP A 568 20.97 -29.34 -41.61
N LEU A 569 19.91 -29.68 -40.85
CA LEU A 569 18.62 -29.00 -40.95
C LEU A 569 18.74 -27.52 -40.52
N ALA A 570 19.47 -27.23 -39.45
CA ALA A 570 19.71 -25.86 -39.01
C ALA A 570 20.49 -25.05 -40.05
N GLN A 571 21.45 -25.66 -40.74
CA GLN A 571 22.19 -25.02 -41.82
C GLN A 571 21.29 -24.74 -43.04
N ASP A 572 20.41 -25.67 -43.41
CA ASP A 572 19.45 -25.48 -44.49
C ASP A 572 18.42 -24.40 -44.18
N LEU A 573 17.93 -24.32 -42.93
CA LEU A 573 17.06 -23.25 -42.47
C LEU A 573 17.76 -21.89 -42.57
N ARG A 574 19.04 -21.80 -42.19
CA ARG A 574 19.82 -20.57 -42.38
C ARG A 574 19.98 -20.20 -43.86
N LYS A 575 20.24 -21.19 -44.73
CA LYS A 575 20.32 -20.97 -46.19
C LYS A 575 19.00 -20.44 -46.78
N HIS A 576 17.87 -20.86 -46.25
CA HIS A 576 16.54 -20.39 -46.66
C HIS A 576 16.11 -19.09 -45.93
N GLY A 577 17.04 -18.41 -45.25
CA GLY A 577 16.80 -17.11 -44.63
C GLY A 577 15.85 -17.16 -43.44
N PHE A 578 15.83 -18.25 -42.67
CA PHE A 578 15.14 -18.31 -41.38
C PHE A 578 16.01 -17.68 -40.29
N LYS A 579 15.44 -16.72 -39.56
CA LYS A 579 16.06 -16.12 -38.37
C LYS A 579 15.92 -17.06 -37.17
N ALA A 580 16.85 -17.01 -36.22
CA ALA A 580 16.69 -17.75 -34.98
C ALA A 580 15.60 -17.11 -34.11
N LEU A 581 14.90 -17.92 -33.31
CA LEU A 581 13.82 -17.44 -32.45
C LEU A 581 14.31 -16.37 -31.45
N ARG A 582 15.56 -16.49 -30.98
CA ARG A 582 16.22 -15.51 -30.09
C ARG A 582 16.34 -14.14 -30.75
N ASP A 583 16.65 -14.12 -32.04
CA ASP A 583 16.77 -12.88 -32.82
C ASP A 583 15.40 -12.25 -33.09
N LEU A 584 14.31 -13.01 -32.94
CA LEU A 584 12.92 -12.57 -33.09
C LEU A 584 12.29 -12.16 -31.75
N GLN A 585 12.77 -12.69 -30.62
CA GLN A 585 12.21 -12.45 -29.29
C GLN A 585 12.76 -11.19 -28.60
N GLY A 586 13.98 -10.74 -28.94
CA GLY A 586 14.63 -9.61 -28.28
C GLY A 586 15.03 -9.91 -26.83
N GLU A 587 15.98 -9.15 -26.28
CA GLU A 587 16.67 -9.45 -25.01
C GLU A 587 15.78 -9.49 -23.74
N GLN A 588 14.48 -9.22 -23.81
CA GLN A 588 13.59 -9.14 -22.65
C GLN A 588 12.79 -10.41 -22.32
N SER A 589 12.99 -11.52 -23.02
CA SER A 589 12.44 -12.81 -22.60
C SER A 589 13.44 -13.54 -21.69
N GLU A 590 13.37 -13.30 -20.38
CA GLU A 590 13.99 -14.16 -19.35
C GLU A 590 13.26 -15.51 -19.18
N GLU A 591 12.48 -15.95 -20.16
CA GLU A 591 12.12 -17.36 -20.27
C GLU A 591 13.32 -18.12 -20.84
N LYS A 592 14.16 -18.63 -19.94
CA LYS A 592 15.04 -19.76 -20.21
C LYS A 592 14.18 -21.00 -20.48
N GLU A 593 13.56 -21.07 -21.65
CA GLU A 593 13.11 -22.33 -22.23
C GLU A 593 13.87 -22.56 -23.53
N ASP A 594 14.80 -23.50 -23.42
CA ASP A 594 15.29 -24.41 -24.43
C ASP A 594 15.45 -23.91 -25.87
N LEU A 595 16.72 -23.91 -26.27
CA LEU A 595 17.25 -23.89 -27.63
C LEU A 595 16.74 -25.03 -28.55
N LEU A 596 15.68 -25.75 -28.16
CA LEU A 596 14.99 -26.80 -28.91
C LEU A 596 13.46 -26.79 -28.72
N ALA A 597 12.88 -25.86 -27.93
CA ALA A 597 11.44 -25.70 -27.80
C ALA A 597 10.89 -24.79 -28.91
N MET A 598 11.19 -25.11 -30.18
CA MET A 598 10.11 -24.97 -31.15
C MET A 598 9.02 -25.93 -30.67
N PRO A 599 7.73 -25.55 -30.69
CA PRO A 599 6.72 -26.57 -30.78
C PRO A 599 6.95 -27.23 -32.12
N VAL A 600 7.66 -28.32 -32.03
CA VAL A 600 7.63 -29.44 -32.94
C VAL A 600 6.22 -30.12 -32.81
N SER A 601 5.17 -29.34 -32.56
CA SER A 601 3.76 -29.74 -32.52
C SER A 601 3.17 -29.92 -33.93
N CYS A 602 3.96 -29.66 -34.97
CA CYS A 602 3.72 -30.22 -36.31
C CYS A 602 4.75 -31.29 -36.70
N ALA A 603 5.71 -31.65 -35.83
CA ALA A 603 6.81 -32.54 -36.23
C ALA A 603 7.47 -33.41 -35.12
N ILE A 604 6.79 -33.87 -34.04
CA ILE A 604 7.29 -34.98 -33.21
C ILE A 604 6.27 -36.11 -33.25
N LEU A 605 6.71 -37.16 -33.92
CA LEU A 605 6.26 -38.53 -33.81
C LEU A 605 6.71 -39.10 -32.45
N SER A 606 5.76 -39.39 -31.55
CA SER A 606 5.82 -40.60 -30.70
C SER A 606 4.43 -41.07 -30.22
N GLU A 607 3.43 -40.20 -30.09
CA GLU A 607 2.04 -40.64 -29.84
C GLU A 607 1.11 -40.57 -31.06
N ASN A 608 1.35 -39.65 -32.01
CA ASN A 608 0.49 -39.51 -33.21
C ASN A 608 0.98 -40.32 -34.44
N ILE A 609 1.93 -41.23 -34.26
CA ILE A 609 2.39 -42.12 -35.35
C ILE A 609 1.33 -43.16 -35.73
N ARG A 610 0.47 -43.56 -34.78
CA ARG A 610 -0.61 -44.52 -35.03
C ARG A 610 -1.71 -43.93 -35.94
N GLU A 611 -2.03 -42.65 -35.81
CA GLU A 611 -3.02 -41.98 -36.66
C GLU A 611 -2.46 -41.58 -38.04
N LEU A 612 -1.16 -41.26 -38.14
CA LEU A 612 -0.54 -40.97 -39.43
C LEU A 612 -0.30 -42.23 -40.29
N ARG A 613 -0.28 -43.42 -39.70
CA ARG A 613 -0.23 -44.70 -40.44
C ARG A 613 -1.61 -45.20 -40.88
N SER A 614 -2.70 -44.73 -40.27
CA SER A 614 -4.07 -45.04 -40.73
C SER A 614 -4.55 -44.07 -41.83
N CYS A 615 -3.91 -42.90 -41.98
CA CYS A 615 -4.19 -41.91 -43.03
C CYS A 615 -3.33 -42.08 -44.30
N ASP A 616 -2.85 -43.30 -44.58
CA ASP A 616 -2.02 -43.61 -45.76
C ASP A 616 -2.82 -43.63 -47.10
N ALA A 617 -4.14 -43.39 -47.06
CA ALA A 617 -5.02 -43.46 -48.23
C ALA A 617 -5.43 -42.11 -48.83
N SER A 618 -5.04 -40.96 -48.28
CA SER A 618 -5.62 -39.66 -48.69
C SER A 618 -4.65 -38.47 -48.61
N GLN A 619 -3.45 -38.62 -49.18
CA GLN A 619 -2.40 -37.58 -49.21
C GLN A 619 -2.59 -36.41 -50.20
N ARG A 620 -3.83 -36.00 -50.51
CA ARG A 620 -4.07 -34.73 -51.26
C ARG A 620 -5.02 -33.75 -50.58
N GLY A 621 -5.84 -34.19 -49.61
CA GLY A 621 -6.85 -33.32 -48.96
C GLY A 621 -6.37 -32.57 -47.72
N LEU A 622 -5.50 -33.18 -46.90
CA LEU A 622 -5.11 -32.63 -45.59
C LEU A 622 -4.13 -31.43 -45.68
N GLY A 623 -3.30 -31.37 -46.73
CA GLY A 623 -2.40 -30.24 -46.97
C GLY A 623 -3.13 -28.95 -47.30
N GLN A 624 -4.30 -29.05 -47.96
CA GLN A 624 -5.17 -27.90 -48.24
C GLN A 624 -5.95 -27.46 -47.00
N SER A 625 -6.48 -28.39 -46.18
CA SER A 625 -7.29 -28.01 -45.02
C SER A 625 -6.48 -27.32 -43.92
N CYS A 626 -5.21 -27.70 -43.70
CA CYS A 626 -4.33 -26.99 -42.75
C CYS A 626 -3.92 -25.60 -43.25
N LEU A 627 -3.71 -25.43 -44.56
CA LEU A 627 -3.40 -24.12 -45.14
C LEU A 627 -4.61 -23.18 -45.09
N GLN A 628 -5.81 -23.74 -45.25
CA GLN A 628 -7.09 -23.02 -45.20
C GLN A 628 -7.57 -22.72 -43.76
N ALA A 629 -6.97 -23.35 -42.75
CA ALA A 629 -7.17 -23.03 -41.33
C ALA A 629 -6.12 -22.04 -40.78
N LEU A 630 -5.06 -21.79 -41.54
CA LEU A 630 -3.95 -20.87 -41.19
C LEU A 630 -3.99 -19.55 -41.98
N LEU A 631 -4.65 -19.55 -43.15
CA LEU A 631 -5.11 -18.35 -43.88
C LEU A 631 -6.47 -17.93 -43.34
#